data_AF-A0A7L1Q951-F1
#
_entry.id   AF-A0A7L1Q951-F1
#
_cell.length_a   1.000
_cell.length_b   1.000
_cell.length_c   1.000
_cell.angle_alpha   90.00
_cell.angle_beta   90.00
_cell.angle_gamma   90.00
#
_symmetry.space_group_name_H-M   'P 1'
#
loop_
_entity.id
_entity.type
_entity.pdbx_description
1 polymer ?
#
loop_
_entity_poly.entity_id
_entity_poly.type
_entity_poly.pdbx_seq_one_letter_code
_entity_poly.pdbx_strand_id
1 'polypeptide(L)'
;FIQMLRGAKKRDILQLLRISPKETRPFLVEAAVATQSVASLAALSEFLDFSKDPKSLLEKFLNAAAFSPRPSGELLQLVLDKLDGKQLAPEIWETGIIAVGSLVGKLCQQKLCGLQVVEHGVETILRGLRGAQEEPQVVIYLLALGNAKLPEAIPTLLEHAEDGPTAVTAAATSALQRLPAPHISSKVKQAMRRIFHQKRRSYDKTCRLAAAEILLDNHPLPMDVINILLATSQMETEMATFLLLKIQNSLRDYHHPAKKIMKDIMGDPRINNYNFFSKVGISSSFSGPLAVTQDMTSTFGLDLLFLEGGFLRKSISDFSLFSHGQRLRVAQVTFEAQGMESMVGENLSQGEEDPELMAGMSATFFDVQLRPVVFFQGYTDLMAKVLLSSGEPTSVVRGNLLLMDHHQVIPLQSGLQVTVKLQGGLGLDISADMDVSIWEQELKTSVTPRGSLAMDFQAELDSPFLQATLRSQTDVETSIHFDTKLSFSSSPVLMCLQLREEQVPYR
;
A
#
# COMPACT_ATOMS: atom_id res chain seq x y z
N PHE A 1 25.37 -3.01 11.24
CA PHE A 1 24.98 -2.26 12.46
C PHE A 1 23.98 -3.03 13.32
N ILE A 2 22.86 -3.53 12.75
CA ILE A 2 21.85 -4.33 13.47
C ILE A 2 22.46 -5.48 14.29
N GLN A 3 23.40 -6.24 13.72
CA GLN A 3 24.10 -7.32 14.45
C GLN A 3 24.82 -6.83 15.72
N MET A 4 25.42 -5.64 15.70
CA MET A 4 26.05 -5.07 16.88
C MET A 4 25.01 -4.71 17.95
N LEU A 5 23.86 -4.18 17.54
CA LEU A 5 22.77 -3.86 18.46
C LEU A 5 22.14 -5.10 19.09
N ARG A 6 22.13 -6.26 18.41
CA ARG A 6 21.62 -7.52 18.97
C ARG A 6 22.37 -7.95 20.23
N GLY A 7 23.69 -7.76 20.25
CA GLY A 7 24.54 -8.09 21.40
C GLY A 7 24.67 -6.97 22.44
N ALA A 8 24.16 -5.77 22.16
CA ALA A 8 24.34 -4.60 23.00
C ALA A 8 23.36 -4.57 24.19
N LYS A 9 23.79 -3.99 25.31
CA LYS A 9 22.94 -3.79 26.50
C LYS A 9 22.09 -2.54 26.34
N LYS A 10 20.95 -2.50 27.04
CA LYS A 10 20.01 -1.35 27.05
C LYS A 10 20.73 -0.01 27.26
N ARG A 11 21.63 0.06 28.25
CA ARG A 11 22.37 1.27 28.62
C ARG A 11 23.19 1.82 27.45
N ASP A 12 23.87 0.95 26.73
CA ASP A 12 24.78 1.32 25.64
C ASP A 12 23.97 1.85 24.44
N ILE A 13 22.86 1.16 24.10
CA ILE A 13 21.94 1.58 23.04
C ILE A 13 21.32 2.95 23.37
N LEU A 14 20.86 3.13 24.61
CA LEU A 14 20.25 4.37 25.06
C LEU A 14 21.25 5.55 25.04
N GLN A 15 22.49 5.30 25.48
CA GLN A 15 23.55 6.29 25.43
C GLN A 15 23.87 6.68 23.99
N LEU A 16 23.93 5.71 23.08
CA LEU A 16 24.14 5.95 21.66
C LEU A 16 23.03 6.83 21.06
N LEU A 17 21.77 6.53 21.34
CA LEU A 17 20.63 7.33 20.87
C LEU A 17 20.65 8.78 21.38
N ARG A 18 21.05 8.99 22.64
CA ARG A 18 21.11 10.33 23.26
C ARG A 18 22.26 11.19 22.72
N ILE A 19 23.44 10.61 22.51
CA ILE A 19 24.64 11.32 22.07
C ILE A 19 24.59 11.65 20.57
N SER A 20 23.90 10.82 19.77
CA SER A 20 23.96 10.93 18.32
C SER A 20 23.36 12.23 17.77
N PRO A 21 23.95 12.80 16.68
CA PRO A 21 23.42 13.96 15.98
C PRO A 21 21.97 13.77 15.53
N LYS A 22 21.19 14.85 15.49
CA LYS A 22 19.76 14.81 15.18
C LYS A 22 19.46 14.18 13.82
N GLU A 23 20.36 14.38 12.85
CA GLU A 23 20.27 13.86 11.48
C GLU A 23 20.43 12.33 11.44
N THR A 24 21.21 11.76 12.35
CA THR A 24 21.50 10.31 12.41
C THR A 24 20.52 9.54 13.27
N ARG A 25 19.78 10.21 14.17
CA ARG A 25 18.82 9.58 15.09
C ARG A 25 17.75 8.74 14.38
N PRO A 26 17.11 9.19 13.28
CA PRO A 26 16.12 8.38 12.57
C PRO A 26 16.66 7.02 12.14
N PHE A 27 17.88 6.98 11.59
CA PHE A 27 18.53 5.73 11.17
C PHE A 27 18.79 4.79 12.35
N LEU A 28 19.26 5.33 13.49
CA LEU A 28 19.50 4.53 14.69
C LEU A 28 18.21 3.96 15.28
N VAL A 29 17.12 4.73 15.23
CA VAL A 29 15.79 4.27 15.64
C VAL A 29 15.30 3.14 14.72
N GLU A 30 15.37 3.32 13.40
CA GLU A 30 15.04 2.28 12.41
C GLU A 30 15.86 0.99 12.69
N ALA A 31 17.16 1.11 12.92
CA ALA A 31 18.03 -0.03 13.21
C ALA A 31 17.71 -0.70 14.56
N ALA A 32 17.37 0.06 15.60
CA ALA A 32 17.02 -0.46 16.91
C ALA A 32 15.66 -1.20 16.89
N VAL A 33 14.70 -0.72 16.10
CA VAL A 33 13.43 -1.41 15.85
C VAL A 33 13.67 -2.71 15.08
N ALA A 34 14.46 -2.65 14.00
CA ALA A 34 14.81 -3.82 13.18
C ALA A 34 15.59 -4.90 13.97
N THR A 35 16.26 -4.51 15.06
CA THR A 35 16.98 -5.45 15.94
C THR A 35 16.02 -6.36 16.72
N GLN A 36 14.85 -5.83 17.13
CA GLN A 36 13.83 -6.52 17.91
C GLN A 36 14.33 -7.24 19.18
N SER A 37 15.44 -6.78 19.79
CA SER A 37 15.91 -7.36 21.05
C SER A 37 15.21 -6.69 22.23
N VAL A 38 15.06 -7.43 23.33
CA VAL A 38 14.48 -6.87 24.58
C VAL A 38 15.24 -5.62 25.02
N ALA A 39 16.57 -5.62 24.88
CA ALA A 39 17.41 -4.48 25.20
C ALA A 39 17.16 -3.26 24.27
N SER A 40 16.98 -3.48 22.96
CA SER A 40 16.74 -2.39 22.01
C SER A 40 15.36 -1.78 22.20
N LEU A 41 14.32 -2.62 22.36
CA LEU A 41 12.95 -2.16 22.59
C LEU A 41 12.81 -1.42 23.94
N ALA A 42 13.46 -1.91 24.99
CA ALA A 42 13.48 -1.21 26.28
C ALA A 42 14.23 0.14 26.22
N ALA A 43 15.30 0.23 25.43
CA ALA A 43 16.01 1.49 25.20
C ALA A 43 15.15 2.48 24.41
N LEU A 44 14.45 2.02 23.36
CA LEU A 44 13.53 2.84 22.58
C LEU A 44 12.35 3.34 23.42
N SER A 45 11.81 2.49 24.30
CA SER A 45 10.75 2.88 25.24
C SER A 45 11.18 4.02 26.15
N GLU A 46 12.42 4.02 26.65
CA GLU A 46 12.93 5.10 27.49
C GLU A 46 13.32 6.35 26.68
N PHE A 47 13.78 6.17 25.44
CA PHE A 47 14.26 7.26 24.60
C PHE A 47 13.14 8.09 23.97
N LEU A 48 12.10 7.43 23.44
CA LEU A 48 11.06 8.09 22.65
C LEU A 48 9.98 8.71 23.55
N ASP A 49 9.79 10.02 23.44
CA ASP A 49 8.71 10.76 24.05
C ASP A 49 7.77 11.34 22.99
N PHE A 50 6.64 10.66 22.77
CA PHE A 50 5.65 11.03 21.76
C PHE A 50 5.01 12.41 21.99
N SER A 51 5.17 13.00 23.18
CA SER A 51 4.67 14.33 23.50
C SER A 51 5.67 15.46 23.19
N LYS A 52 6.95 15.13 23.00
CA LYS A 52 8.03 16.13 22.86
C LYS A 52 8.90 15.96 21.63
N ASP A 53 9.08 14.72 21.18
CA ASP A 53 9.98 14.42 20.08
C ASP A 53 9.46 14.94 18.74
N PRO A 54 10.36 15.24 17.79
CA PRO A 54 9.97 15.70 16.46
C PRO A 54 9.06 14.68 15.75
N LYS A 55 7.99 15.16 15.10
CA LYS A 55 7.05 14.32 14.34
C LYS A 55 7.77 13.35 13.39
N SER A 56 8.77 13.85 12.66
CA SER A 56 9.56 13.05 11.72
C SER A 56 10.27 11.85 12.36
N LEU A 57 10.74 11.97 13.61
CA LEU A 57 11.38 10.86 14.33
C LEU A 57 10.34 9.81 14.77
N LEU A 58 9.18 10.27 15.21
CA LEU A 58 8.08 9.41 15.65
C LEU A 58 7.46 8.63 14.48
N GLU A 59 7.22 9.29 13.34
CA GLU A 59 6.77 8.62 12.12
C GLU A 59 7.76 7.56 11.65
N LYS A 60 9.07 7.84 11.75
CA LYS A 60 10.13 6.87 11.42
C LYS A 60 10.09 5.64 12.30
N PHE A 61 9.92 5.81 13.60
CA PHE A 61 9.74 4.70 14.53
C PHE A 61 8.50 3.87 14.17
N LEU A 62 7.34 4.51 13.97
CA LEU A 62 6.08 3.84 13.69
C LEU A 62 6.10 3.11 12.34
N ASN A 63 6.66 3.72 11.30
CA ASN A 63 6.84 3.08 10.00
C ASN A 63 7.79 1.89 10.10
N ALA A 64 8.94 2.03 10.77
CA ALA A 64 9.85 0.91 11.00
C ALA A 64 9.18 -0.24 11.76
N ALA A 65 8.33 0.06 12.75
CA ALA A 65 7.55 -0.94 13.48
C ALA A 65 6.53 -1.62 12.55
N ALA A 66 5.78 -0.85 11.76
CA ALA A 66 4.79 -1.37 10.82
C ALA A 66 5.41 -2.29 9.76
N PHE A 67 6.61 -1.98 9.28
CA PHE A 67 7.33 -2.76 8.26
C PHE A 67 8.13 -3.93 8.81
N SER A 68 8.31 -4.02 10.13
CA SER A 68 8.99 -5.13 10.80
C SER A 68 8.51 -6.50 10.27
N PRO A 69 9.39 -7.38 9.77
CA PRO A 69 8.97 -8.60 9.04
C PRO A 69 8.43 -9.68 9.98
N ARG A 70 9.01 -9.78 11.18
CA ARG A 70 8.59 -10.72 12.24
C ARG A 70 8.48 -9.99 13.57
N PRO A 71 7.47 -9.12 13.79
CA PRO A 71 7.38 -8.35 15.02
C PRO A 71 7.21 -9.25 16.26
N SER A 72 7.67 -8.77 17.41
CA SER A 72 7.47 -9.40 18.72
C SER A 72 6.28 -8.79 19.47
N GLY A 73 5.77 -9.50 20.48
CA GLY A 73 4.70 -8.99 21.34
C GLY A 73 5.12 -7.73 22.11
N GLU A 74 6.38 -7.65 22.51
CA GLU A 74 6.95 -6.48 23.20
C GLU A 74 6.99 -5.24 22.31
N LEU A 75 7.22 -5.40 21.00
CA LEU A 75 7.15 -4.29 20.05
C LEU A 75 5.71 -3.76 19.93
N LEU A 76 4.72 -4.66 19.86
CA LEU A 76 3.31 -4.26 19.85
C LEU A 76 2.93 -3.57 21.15
N GLN A 77 3.32 -4.13 22.31
CA GLN A 77 3.07 -3.51 23.60
C GLN A 77 3.71 -2.12 23.71
N LEU A 78 4.96 -1.97 23.25
CA LEU A 78 5.64 -0.67 23.21
C LEU A 78 4.84 0.36 22.40
N VAL A 79 4.33 -0.01 21.23
CA VAL A 79 3.53 0.91 20.40
C VAL A 79 2.22 1.27 21.11
N LEU A 80 1.51 0.30 21.67
CA LEU A 80 0.26 0.53 22.40
C LEU A 80 0.48 1.45 23.62
N ASP A 81 1.50 1.19 24.44
CA ASP A 81 1.86 2.00 25.61
C ASP A 81 2.21 3.45 25.24
N LYS A 82 2.76 3.68 24.03
CA LYS A 82 3.09 5.03 23.54
C LYS A 82 1.89 5.77 22.99
N LEU A 83 0.87 5.04 22.52
CA LEU A 83 -0.39 5.59 22.03
C LEU A 83 -1.40 5.84 23.17
N ASP A 84 -1.33 5.08 24.25
CA ASP A 84 -2.28 5.19 25.36
C ASP A 84 -2.13 6.49 26.17
N GLY A 85 -3.28 7.05 26.59
CA GLY A 85 -3.37 8.14 27.58
C GLY A 85 -2.77 9.50 27.20
N LYS A 86 -2.31 9.71 25.94
CA LYS A 86 -1.61 10.94 25.53
C LYS A 86 -2.36 11.71 24.46
N GLN A 87 -2.37 13.04 24.60
CA GLN A 87 -2.83 13.95 23.54
C GLN A 87 -1.71 14.04 22.49
N LEU A 88 -1.82 13.21 21.46
CA LEU A 88 -0.84 13.12 20.37
C LEU A 88 -1.23 14.05 19.23
N ALA A 89 -0.24 14.45 18.43
CA ALA A 89 -0.51 15.08 17.15
C ALA A 89 -1.32 14.10 16.26
N PRO A 90 -2.38 14.56 15.55
CA PRO A 90 -3.25 13.68 14.78
C PRO A 90 -2.48 12.74 13.84
N GLU A 91 -1.48 13.25 13.12
CA GLU A 91 -0.74 12.48 12.12
C GLU A 91 0.06 11.32 12.75
N ILE A 92 0.56 11.52 13.98
CA ILE A 92 1.30 10.50 14.74
C ILE A 92 0.34 9.44 15.27
N TRP A 93 -0.81 9.87 15.79
CA TRP A 93 -1.85 8.96 16.26
C TRP A 93 -2.37 8.09 15.11
N GLU A 94 -2.68 8.69 13.96
CA GLU A 94 -3.15 8.00 12.76
C GLU A 94 -2.15 6.94 12.28
N THR A 95 -0.88 7.34 12.16
CA THR A 95 0.22 6.43 11.77
C THR A 95 0.39 5.31 12.79
N GLY A 96 0.20 5.62 14.08
CA GLY A 96 0.27 4.66 15.17
C GLY A 96 -0.81 3.59 15.09
N ILE A 97 -2.07 3.98 14.90
CA ILE A 97 -3.19 3.05 14.76
C ILE A 97 -3.02 2.15 13.52
N ILE A 98 -2.57 2.71 12.39
CA ILE A 98 -2.26 1.95 11.17
C ILE A 98 -1.12 0.95 11.42
N ALA A 99 -0.09 1.34 12.18
CA ALA A 99 1.02 0.48 12.56
C ALA A 99 0.59 -0.67 13.49
N VAL A 100 -0.28 -0.40 14.46
CA VAL A 100 -0.89 -1.44 15.33
C VAL A 100 -1.60 -2.49 14.48
N GLY A 101 -2.37 -2.06 13.46
CA GLY A 101 -3.00 -2.97 12.51
C GLY A 101 -2.02 -3.91 11.82
N SER A 102 -0.90 -3.39 11.31
CA SER A 102 0.16 -4.20 10.68
C SER A 102 0.80 -5.20 11.65
N LEU A 103 1.14 -4.75 12.87
CA LEU A 103 1.76 -5.58 13.90
C LEU A 103 0.84 -6.74 14.32
N VAL A 104 -0.44 -6.44 14.57
CA VAL A 104 -1.46 -7.45 14.90
C VAL A 104 -1.59 -8.47 13.77
N GLY A 105 -1.73 -8.01 12.52
CA GLY A 105 -1.85 -8.90 11.36
C GLY A 105 -0.66 -9.84 11.21
N LYS A 106 0.56 -9.31 11.35
CA LYS A 106 1.80 -10.11 11.26
C LYS A 106 1.97 -11.07 12.44
N LEU A 107 1.56 -10.71 13.65
CA LEU A 107 1.57 -11.62 14.80
C LEU A 107 0.55 -12.76 14.62
N CYS A 108 -0.64 -12.47 14.11
CA CYS A 108 -1.64 -13.50 13.81
C CYS A 108 -1.19 -14.43 12.66
N GLN A 109 -0.53 -13.91 11.63
CA GLN A 109 0.10 -14.73 10.57
C GLN A 109 1.20 -15.67 11.12
N GLN A 110 1.90 -15.24 12.17
CA GLN A 110 2.88 -16.06 12.90
C GLN A 110 2.23 -17.05 13.89
N LYS A 111 0.89 -17.21 13.87
CA LYS A 111 0.11 -18.05 14.80
C LYS A 111 0.17 -17.60 16.26
N LEU A 112 0.47 -16.32 16.50
CA LEU A 112 0.53 -15.71 17.84
C LEU A 112 -0.70 -14.86 18.16
N CYS A 113 -1.83 -15.11 17.49
CA CYS A 113 -3.05 -14.31 17.62
C CYS A 113 -3.68 -14.38 19.02
N GLY A 114 -3.47 -15.48 19.76
CA GLY A 114 -4.00 -15.68 21.12
C GLY A 114 -3.14 -15.06 22.24
N LEU A 115 -2.15 -14.22 21.93
CA LEU A 115 -1.43 -13.46 22.95
C LEU A 115 -2.33 -12.32 23.47
N GLN A 116 -2.35 -12.11 24.79
CA GLN A 116 -3.16 -11.05 25.42
C GLN A 116 -2.87 -9.65 24.84
N VAL A 117 -1.61 -9.36 24.53
CA VAL A 117 -1.21 -8.09 23.89
C VAL A 117 -1.80 -7.95 22.48
N VAL A 118 -1.94 -9.04 21.73
CA VAL A 118 -2.55 -9.03 20.39
C VAL A 118 -4.05 -8.82 20.51
N GLU A 119 -4.72 -9.53 21.42
CA GLU A 119 -6.14 -9.32 21.72
C GLU A 119 -6.41 -7.87 22.14
N HIS A 120 -5.57 -7.30 22.99
CA HIS A 120 -5.65 -5.90 23.39
C HIS A 120 -5.47 -4.94 22.19
N GLY A 121 -4.55 -5.23 21.27
CA GLY A 121 -4.38 -4.47 20.03
C GLY A 121 -5.61 -4.53 19.12
N VAL A 122 -6.20 -5.72 18.95
CA VAL A 122 -7.46 -5.90 18.18
C VAL A 122 -8.60 -5.12 18.84
N GLU A 123 -8.74 -5.25 20.15
CA GLU A 123 -9.77 -4.55 20.91
C GLU A 123 -9.61 -3.03 20.83
N THR A 124 -8.37 -2.53 20.85
CA THR A 124 -8.07 -1.11 20.70
C THR A 124 -8.58 -0.57 19.36
N ILE A 125 -8.36 -1.30 18.26
CA ILE A 125 -8.84 -0.92 16.92
C ILE A 125 -10.39 -0.99 16.86
N LEU A 126 -10.99 -2.09 17.33
CA LEU A 126 -12.45 -2.27 17.24
C LEU A 126 -13.24 -1.35 18.19
N ARG A 127 -12.74 -1.11 19.40
CA ARG A 127 -13.34 -0.17 20.35
C ARG A 127 -13.21 1.26 19.83
N GLY A 128 -12.05 1.59 19.27
CA GLY A 128 -11.81 2.86 18.61
C GLY A 128 -12.77 3.11 17.44
N LEU A 129 -12.93 2.13 16.55
CA LEU A 129 -13.85 2.21 15.42
C LEU A 129 -15.30 2.45 15.87
N ARG A 130 -15.76 1.78 16.93
CA ARG A 130 -17.11 1.99 17.49
C ARG A 130 -17.30 3.34 18.18
N GLY A 131 -16.22 3.91 18.71
CA GLY A 131 -16.24 5.21 19.41
C GLY A 131 -16.00 6.41 18.49
N ALA A 132 -15.53 6.18 17.26
CA ALA A 132 -15.22 7.23 16.31
C ALA A 132 -16.49 7.90 15.78
N GLN A 133 -16.58 9.22 15.92
CA GLN A 133 -17.71 10.02 15.45
C GLN A 133 -17.42 10.71 14.11
N GLU A 134 -16.16 11.04 13.85
CA GLU A 134 -15.74 11.75 12.64
C GLU A 134 -15.33 10.77 11.54
N GLU A 135 -15.74 11.02 10.30
CA GLU A 135 -15.43 10.16 9.15
C GLU A 135 -13.92 9.91 8.95
N PRO A 136 -13.01 10.92 9.07
CA PRO A 136 -11.58 10.68 8.93
C PRO A 136 -11.06 9.68 9.97
N GLN A 137 -11.57 9.75 11.20
CA GLN A 137 -11.18 8.84 12.27
C GLN A 137 -11.64 7.40 11.98
N VAL A 138 -12.87 7.23 11.49
CA VAL A 138 -13.40 5.93 11.05
C VAL A 138 -12.54 5.33 9.95
N VAL A 139 -12.16 6.13 8.95
CA VAL A 139 -11.29 5.69 7.84
C VAL A 139 -9.96 5.14 8.37
N ILE A 140 -9.32 5.80 9.33
CA ILE A 140 -8.04 5.36 9.89
C ILE A 140 -8.14 3.99 10.58
N TYR A 141 -9.22 3.74 11.33
CA TYR A 141 -9.46 2.43 11.92
C TYR A 141 -9.74 1.35 10.87
N LEU A 142 -10.45 1.67 9.79
CA LEU A 142 -10.66 0.76 8.67
C LEU A 142 -9.36 0.42 7.94
N LEU A 143 -8.46 1.39 7.76
CA LEU A 143 -7.12 1.16 7.21
C LEU A 143 -6.30 0.23 8.12
N ALA A 144 -6.37 0.42 9.45
CA ALA A 144 -5.73 -0.46 10.41
C ALA A 144 -6.28 -1.89 10.35
N LEU A 145 -7.61 -2.07 10.24
CA LEU A 145 -8.22 -3.39 10.02
C LEU A 145 -7.79 -4.01 8.69
N GLY A 146 -7.66 -3.20 7.64
CA GLY A 146 -7.14 -3.63 6.33
C GLY A 146 -5.69 -4.12 6.40
N ASN A 147 -4.85 -3.54 7.27
CA ASN A 147 -3.51 -4.04 7.55
C ASN A 147 -3.51 -5.29 8.43
N ALA A 148 -4.45 -5.39 9.38
CA ALA A 148 -4.56 -6.53 10.29
C ALA A 148 -5.06 -7.80 9.57
N LYS A 149 -5.87 -7.65 8.51
CA LYS A 149 -6.39 -8.76 7.67
C LYS A 149 -7.08 -9.87 8.46
N LEU A 150 -7.80 -9.50 9.52
CA LEU A 150 -8.44 -10.44 10.44
C LEU A 150 -9.79 -10.93 9.88
N PRO A 151 -10.04 -12.24 9.86
CA PRO A 151 -11.33 -12.77 9.41
C PRO A 151 -12.50 -12.36 10.33
N GLU A 152 -12.23 -12.14 11.63
CA GLU A 152 -13.21 -11.71 12.62
C GLU A 152 -13.74 -10.29 12.34
N ALA A 153 -12.95 -9.47 11.63
CA ALA A 153 -13.32 -8.10 11.27
C ALA A 153 -14.23 -8.03 10.02
N ILE A 154 -14.40 -9.13 9.27
CA ILE A 154 -15.18 -9.15 8.03
C ILE A 154 -16.62 -8.62 8.22
N PRO A 155 -17.39 -9.03 9.25
CA PRO A 155 -18.75 -8.51 9.44
C PRO A 155 -18.77 -6.99 9.59
N THR A 156 -17.84 -6.43 10.39
CA THR A 156 -17.71 -4.98 10.61
C THR A 156 -17.32 -4.26 9.32
N LEU A 157 -16.38 -4.81 8.55
CA LEU A 157 -15.99 -4.24 7.25
C LEU A 157 -17.15 -4.24 6.26
N LEU A 158 -17.97 -5.29 6.23
CA LEU A 158 -19.14 -5.37 5.35
C LEU A 158 -20.21 -4.34 5.72
N GLU A 159 -20.47 -4.12 7.01
CA GLU A 159 -21.40 -3.10 7.50
C GLU A 159 -20.97 -1.70 6.99
N HIS A 160 -19.72 -1.32 7.20
CA HIS A 160 -19.20 -0.03 6.73
C HIS A 160 -19.12 0.08 5.20
N ALA A 161 -18.86 -1.01 4.49
CA ALA A 161 -18.85 -1.03 3.02
C ALA A 161 -20.26 -0.91 2.42
N GLU A 162 -21.29 -1.44 3.08
CA GLU A 162 -22.65 -1.38 2.55
C GLU A 162 -23.36 -0.07 2.92
N ASP A 163 -23.19 0.40 4.15
CA ASP A 163 -24.04 1.43 4.75
C ASP A 163 -23.30 2.74 5.10
N GLY A 164 -21.96 2.74 5.10
CA GLY A 164 -21.16 3.92 5.49
C GLY A 164 -21.21 5.10 4.50
N PRO A 165 -20.73 6.29 4.87
CA PRO A 165 -20.48 7.39 3.92
C PRO A 165 -19.50 7.00 2.80
N THR A 166 -19.33 7.86 1.78
CA THR A 166 -18.50 7.55 0.59
C THR A 166 -17.06 7.18 0.95
N ALA A 167 -16.38 8.01 1.75
CA ALA A 167 -14.99 7.77 2.16
C ALA A 167 -14.85 6.50 3.01
N VAL A 168 -15.80 6.28 3.93
CA VAL A 168 -15.87 5.09 4.79
C VAL A 168 -16.11 3.81 3.97
N THR A 169 -17.01 3.89 2.98
CA THR A 169 -17.30 2.78 2.05
C THR A 169 -16.08 2.41 1.22
N ALA A 170 -15.36 3.42 0.70
CA ALA A 170 -14.13 3.22 -0.05
C ALA A 170 -13.04 2.56 0.81
N ALA A 171 -12.83 3.06 2.03
CA ALA A 171 -11.86 2.50 2.97
C ALA A 171 -12.20 1.06 3.37
N ALA A 172 -13.47 0.76 3.67
CA ALA A 172 -13.92 -0.58 4.02
C ALA A 172 -13.81 -1.57 2.85
N THR A 173 -14.17 -1.13 1.63
CA THR A 173 -14.05 -1.95 0.42
C THR A 173 -12.57 -2.23 0.09
N SER A 174 -11.70 -1.22 0.22
CA SER A 174 -10.24 -1.37 0.07
C SER A 174 -9.66 -2.33 1.12
N ALA A 175 -10.11 -2.26 2.38
CA ALA A 175 -9.71 -3.21 3.42
C ALA A 175 -10.13 -4.65 3.08
N LEU A 176 -11.35 -4.85 2.56
CA LEU A 176 -11.82 -6.17 2.09
C LEU A 176 -10.99 -6.69 0.91
N GLN A 177 -10.57 -5.83 -0.02
CA GLN A 177 -9.72 -6.20 -1.16
C GLN A 177 -8.35 -6.74 -0.72
N ARG A 178 -7.87 -6.38 0.47
CA ARG A 178 -6.57 -6.84 1.00
C ARG A 178 -6.64 -8.19 1.72
N LEU A 179 -7.84 -8.72 1.97
CA LEU A 179 -7.97 -10.02 2.63
C LEU A 179 -7.47 -11.14 1.71
N PRO A 180 -6.81 -12.17 2.27
CA PRO A 180 -6.45 -13.36 1.52
C PRO A 180 -7.67 -14.02 0.86
N ALA A 181 -7.50 -14.57 -0.34
CA ALA A 181 -8.58 -15.20 -1.11
C ALA A 181 -9.44 -16.22 -0.33
N PRO A 182 -8.91 -17.05 0.59
CA PRO A 182 -9.72 -17.96 1.42
C PRO A 182 -10.75 -17.25 2.31
N HIS A 183 -10.50 -16.00 2.68
CA HIS A 183 -11.39 -15.20 3.53
C HIS A 183 -12.47 -14.45 2.72
N ILE A 184 -12.35 -14.39 1.39
CA ILE A 184 -13.38 -13.82 0.51
C ILE A 184 -14.52 -14.83 0.30
N SER A 185 -15.35 -14.96 1.34
CA SER A 185 -16.47 -15.89 1.39
C SER A 185 -17.61 -15.51 0.44
N SER A 186 -18.59 -16.42 0.29
CA SER A 186 -19.82 -16.15 -0.47
C SER A 186 -20.59 -14.94 0.06
N LYS A 187 -20.54 -14.66 1.37
CA LYS A 187 -21.13 -13.49 2.01
C LYS A 187 -20.48 -12.19 1.52
N VAL A 188 -19.15 -12.16 1.48
CA VAL A 188 -18.39 -11.01 0.96
C VAL A 188 -18.75 -10.76 -0.51
N LYS A 189 -18.72 -11.81 -1.33
CA LYS A 189 -19.11 -11.70 -2.76
C LYS A 189 -20.55 -11.21 -2.92
N GLN A 190 -21.47 -11.63 -2.06
CA GLN A 190 -22.86 -11.17 -2.12
C GLN A 190 -22.97 -9.66 -1.84
N ALA A 191 -22.23 -9.13 -0.86
CA ALA A 191 -22.16 -7.70 -0.60
C ALA A 191 -21.53 -6.95 -1.78
N MET A 192 -20.41 -7.45 -2.32
CA MET A 192 -19.75 -6.82 -3.48
C MET A 192 -20.68 -6.75 -4.70
N ARG A 193 -21.51 -7.77 -4.95
CA ARG A 193 -22.55 -7.72 -5.98
C ARG A 193 -23.60 -6.64 -5.72
N ARG A 194 -23.99 -6.43 -4.45
CA ARG A 194 -24.98 -5.39 -4.08
C ARG A 194 -24.40 -4.00 -4.28
N ILE A 195 -23.13 -3.79 -3.92
CA ILE A 195 -22.39 -2.54 -4.14
C ILE A 195 -22.22 -2.26 -5.63
N PHE A 196 -21.66 -3.21 -6.38
CA PHE A 196 -21.39 -3.05 -7.81
C PHE A 196 -22.66 -2.74 -8.64
N HIS A 197 -23.74 -3.48 -8.39
CA HIS A 197 -25.02 -3.31 -9.07
C HIS A 197 -25.95 -2.28 -8.40
N GLN A 198 -25.48 -1.56 -7.37
CA GLN A 198 -26.25 -0.51 -6.68
C GLN A 198 -27.67 -0.97 -6.24
N LYS A 199 -27.80 -2.21 -5.75
CA LYS A 199 -29.13 -2.81 -5.46
C LYS A 199 -29.84 -2.22 -4.24
N ARG A 200 -29.10 -1.57 -3.34
CA ARG A 200 -29.63 -0.98 -2.09
C ARG A 200 -29.65 0.54 -2.14
N ARG A 201 -28.55 1.13 -2.60
CA ARG A 201 -28.35 2.59 -2.75
C ARG A 201 -27.38 2.87 -3.87
N SER A 202 -27.24 4.15 -4.21
CA SER A 202 -26.13 4.61 -5.05
C SER A 202 -24.81 4.47 -4.29
N TYR A 203 -23.77 4.07 -5.01
CA TYR A 203 -22.40 3.94 -4.53
C TYR A 203 -21.48 4.67 -5.51
N ASP A 204 -20.42 5.30 -4.97
CA ASP A 204 -19.39 5.97 -5.75
C ASP A 204 -18.75 5.02 -6.78
N LYS A 205 -18.35 5.60 -7.92
CA LYS A 205 -17.80 4.87 -9.08
C LYS A 205 -16.57 4.06 -8.68
N THR A 206 -15.67 4.62 -7.87
CA THR A 206 -14.44 3.93 -7.44
C THR A 206 -14.75 2.74 -6.52
N CYS A 207 -15.77 2.85 -5.66
CA CYS A 207 -16.22 1.77 -4.79
C CYS A 207 -16.82 0.61 -5.59
N ARG A 208 -17.63 0.92 -6.61
CA ARG A 208 -18.20 -0.09 -7.52
C ARG A 208 -17.09 -0.81 -8.29
N LEU A 209 -16.09 -0.09 -8.80
CA LEU A 209 -14.94 -0.68 -9.48
C LEU A 209 -14.15 -1.60 -8.56
N ALA A 210 -13.85 -1.17 -7.33
CA ALA A 210 -13.17 -2.00 -6.34
C ALA A 210 -13.98 -3.27 -6.00
N ALA A 211 -15.32 -3.16 -5.89
CA ALA A 211 -16.20 -4.31 -5.69
C ALA A 211 -16.15 -5.30 -6.88
N ALA A 212 -16.07 -4.80 -8.12
CA ALA A 212 -15.90 -5.63 -9.30
C ALA A 212 -14.54 -6.36 -9.31
N GLU A 213 -13.45 -5.67 -8.95
CA GLU A 213 -12.12 -6.27 -8.82
C GLU A 213 -12.11 -7.40 -7.79
N ILE A 214 -12.72 -7.19 -6.61
CA ILE A 214 -12.83 -8.26 -5.60
C ILE A 214 -13.55 -9.49 -6.17
N LEU A 215 -14.60 -9.31 -6.98
CA LEU A 215 -15.33 -10.41 -7.61
C LEU A 215 -14.50 -11.13 -8.68
N LEU A 216 -13.69 -10.41 -9.45
CA LEU A 216 -12.86 -10.96 -10.53
C LEU A 216 -11.61 -11.67 -10.00
N ASP A 217 -10.99 -11.15 -8.95
CA ASP A 217 -9.68 -11.61 -8.46
C ASP A 217 -9.78 -12.82 -7.53
N ASN A 218 -10.95 -13.06 -6.92
CA ASN A 218 -11.10 -14.05 -5.84
C ASN A 218 -12.00 -15.23 -6.25
N HIS A 219 -11.51 -16.14 -7.09
CA HIS A 219 -12.27 -17.30 -7.59
C HIS A 219 -13.63 -16.90 -8.17
N PRO A 220 -13.65 -16.19 -9.31
CA PRO A 220 -14.89 -15.64 -9.87
C PRO A 220 -15.87 -16.75 -10.25
N LEU A 221 -17.17 -16.45 -10.17
CA LEU A 221 -18.20 -17.32 -10.76
C LEU A 221 -18.47 -16.87 -12.20
N PRO A 222 -18.81 -17.78 -13.13
CA PRO A 222 -19.15 -17.40 -14.50
C PRO A 222 -20.25 -16.33 -14.58
N MET A 223 -21.27 -16.44 -13.73
CA MET A 223 -22.35 -15.45 -13.64
C MET A 223 -21.88 -14.08 -13.14
N ASP A 224 -20.85 -14.02 -12.28
CA ASP A 224 -20.32 -12.73 -11.82
C ASP A 224 -19.66 -12.00 -13.00
N VAL A 225 -18.84 -12.71 -13.78
CA VAL A 225 -18.18 -12.15 -14.97
C VAL A 225 -19.21 -11.70 -16.02
N ILE A 226 -20.22 -12.54 -16.30
CA ILE A 226 -21.29 -12.19 -17.26
C ILE A 226 -22.06 -10.95 -16.80
N ASN A 227 -22.45 -10.89 -15.53
CA ASN A 227 -23.20 -9.74 -15.01
C ASN A 227 -22.38 -8.45 -15.01
N ILE A 228 -21.07 -8.53 -14.72
CA ILE A 228 -20.15 -7.39 -14.81
C ILE A 228 -20.07 -6.91 -16.25
N LEU A 229 -19.87 -7.82 -17.21
CA LEU A 229 -19.84 -7.47 -18.63
C LEU A 229 -21.15 -6.81 -19.05
N LEU A 230 -22.30 -7.45 -18.82
CA LEU A 230 -23.59 -6.88 -19.21
C LEU A 230 -23.84 -5.49 -18.59
N ALA A 231 -23.38 -5.25 -17.36
CA ALA A 231 -23.49 -3.95 -16.71
C ALA A 231 -22.76 -2.84 -17.48
N THR A 232 -21.65 -3.13 -18.18
CA THR A 232 -20.89 -2.12 -18.96
C THR A 232 -21.69 -1.46 -20.08
N SER A 233 -22.83 -2.04 -20.49
CA SER A 233 -23.75 -1.43 -21.46
C SER A 233 -24.63 -0.32 -20.86
N GLN A 234 -24.79 -0.31 -19.53
CA GLN A 234 -25.66 0.61 -18.79
C GLN A 234 -24.86 1.58 -17.91
N MET A 235 -23.53 1.55 -18.02
CA MET A 235 -22.61 2.39 -17.26
C MET A 235 -22.12 3.55 -18.12
N GLU A 236 -21.60 4.58 -17.46
CA GLU A 236 -20.89 5.69 -18.11
C GLU A 236 -19.69 5.20 -18.92
N THR A 237 -19.30 5.98 -19.93
CA THR A 237 -18.30 5.63 -20.95
C THR A 237 -16.97 5.24 -20.32
N GLU A 238 -16.46 6.07 -19.41
CA GLU A 238 -15.15 5.88 -18.79
C GLU A 238 -15.13 4.66 -17.87
N MET A 239 -16.16 4.51 -17.05
CA MET A 239 -16.29 3.36 -16.14
C MET A 239 -16.46 2.03 -16.89
N ALA A 240 -17.26 2.04 -17.97
CA ALA A 240 -17.43 0.88 -18.85
C ALA A 240 -16.12 0.51 -19.57
N THR A 241 -15.41 1.51 -20.10
CA THR A 241 -14.12 1.33 -20.78
C THR A 241 -13.08 0.75 -19.83
N PHE A 242 -12.97 1.31 -18.62
CA PHE A 242 -12.06 0.84 -17.59
C PHE A 242 -12.30 -0.64 -17.23
N LEU A 243 -13.55 -1.03 -16.98
CA LEU A 243 -13.90 -2.41 -16.65
C LEU A 243 -13.60 -3.39 -17.78
N LEU A 244 -13.87 -3.00 -19.03
CA LEU A 244 -13.57 -3.84 -20.19
C LEU A 244 -12.06 -4.05 -20.34
N LEU A 245 -11.26 -2.99 -20.19
CA LEU A 245 -9.80 -3.09 -20.26
C LEU A 245 -9.22 -3.93 -19.11
N LYS A 246 -9.76 -3.78 -17.89
CA LYS A 246 -9.43 -4.65 -16.75
C LYS A 246 -9.68 -6.13 -17.08
N ILE A 247 -10.86 -6.44 -17.61
CA ILE A 247 -11.22 -7.80 -18.02
C ILE A 247 -10.27 -8.32 -19.12
N GLN A 248 -9.93 -7.48 -20.09
CA GLN A 248 -8.97 -7.84 -21.14
C GLN A 248 -7.56 -8.09 -20.58
N ASN A 249 -7.12 -7.34 -19.57
CA ASN A 249 -5.84 -7.56 -18.92
C ASN A 249 -5.82 -8.85 -18.09
N SER A 250 -6.89 -9.16 -17.36
CA SER A 250 -7.03 -10.44 -16.65
C SER A 250 -7.01 -11.65 -17.60
N LEU A 251 -7.40 -11.48 -18.87
CA LEU A 251 -7.25 -12.53 -19.90
C LEU A 251 -5.79 -12.72 -20.35
N ARG A 252 -5.01 -11.64 -20.38
CA ARG A 252 -3.60 -11.64 -20.80
C ARG A 252 -2.69 -12.19 -19.71
N ASP A 253 -2.95 -11.86 -18.46
CA ASP A 253 -2.19 -12.38 -17.31
C ASP A 253 -2.30 -13.91 -17.23
N TYR A 254 -1.16 -14.60 -17.21
CA TYR A 254 -1.09 -16.05 -17.20
C TYR A 254 -1.55 -16.65 -15.86
N HIS A 255 -1.35 -15.94 -14.76
CA HIS A 255 -1.61 -16.44 -13.42
C HIS A 255 -2.95 -15.98 -12.85
N HIS A 256 -3.74 -15.22 -13.63
CA HIS A 256 -5.00 -14.68 -13.16
C HIS A 256 -6.06 -15.78 -12.92
N PRO A 257 -6.70 -15.84 -11.74
CA PRO A 257 -7.67 -16.89 -11.41
C PRO A 257 -8.91 -16.90 -12.32
N ALA A 258 -9.29 -15.73 -12.83
CA ALA A 258 -10.42 -15.58 -13.75
C ALA A 258 -10.18 -16.11 -15.18
N LYS A 259 -8.92 -16.30 -15.60
CA LYS A 259 -8.57 -16.52 -17.02
C LYS A 259 -9.32 -17.66 -17.67
N LYS A 260 -9.42 -18.81 -16.99
CA LYS A 260 -10.10 -20.00 -17.53
C LYS A 260 -11.58 -19.73 -17.78
N ILE A 261 -12.26 -19.18 -16.78
CA ILE A 261 -13.69 -18.86 -16.84
C ILE A 261 -13.95 -17.78 -17.90
N MET A 262 -13.10 -16.75 -17.95
CA MET A 262 -13.23 -15.69 -18.94
C MET A 262 -13.01 -16.23 -20.35
N LYS A 263 -12.06 -17.14 -20.58
CA LYS A 263 -11.85 -17.76 -21.89
C LYS A 263 -13.09 -18.52 -22.38
N ASP A 264 -13.78 -19.21 -21.47
CA ASP A 264 -15.02 -19.92 -21.79
C ASP A 264 -16.15 -18.94 -22.13
N ILE A 265 -16.29 -17.85 -21.36
CA ILE A 265 -17.31 -16.80 -21.58
C ILE A 265 -17.07 -16.03 -22.88
N MET A 266 -15.80 -15.71 -23.19
CA MET A 266 -15.42 -15.02 -24.44
C MET A 266 -15.63 -15.89 -25.69
N GLY A 267 -16.01 -17.17 -25.52
CA GLY A 267 -16.48 -18.01 -26.60
C GLY A 267 -17.88 -17.66 -27.10
N ASP A 268 -18.72 -16.95 -26.32
CA ASP A 268 -20.05 -16.52 -26.75
C ASP A 268 -19.95 -15.25 -27.62
N PRO A 269 -20.33 -15.30 -28.92
CA PRO A 269 -20.27 -14.14 -29.81
C PRO A 269 -21.16 -12.96 -29.38
N ARG A 270 -22.21 -13.22 -28.56
CA ARG A 270 -23.07 -12.16 -28.02
C ARG A 270 -22.34 -11.28 -27.01
N ILE A 271 -21.30 -11.84 -26.37
CA ILE A 271 -20.45 -11.14 -25.41
C ILE A 271 -19.19 -10.65 -26.11
N ASN A 272 -18.51 -11.54 -26.85
CA ASN A 272 -17.28 -11.22 -27.58
C ASN A 272 -17.57 -10.76 -29.00
N ASN A 273 -17.97 -9.49 -29.15
CA ASN A 273 -18.13 -8.84 -30.44
C ASN A 273 -17.53 -7.42 -30.45
N TYR A 274 -17.23 -6.94 -31.65
CA TYR A 274 -16.61 -5.63 -31.86
C TYR A 274 -17.44 -4.50 -31.27
N ASN A 275 -18.77 -4.55 -31.39
CA ASN A 275 -19.66 -3.51 -30.89
C ASN A 275 -19.60 -3.37 -29.36
N PHE A 276 -19.50 -4.49 -28.66
CA PHE A 276 -19.43 -4.52 -27.20
C PHE A 276 -18.08 -4.04 -26.67
N PHE A 277 -16.98 -4.39 -27.35
CA PHE A 277 -15.61 -4.04 -26.95
C PHE A 277 -15.08 -2.73 -27.55
N SER A 278 -15.75 -2.13 -28.53
CA SER A 278 -15.39 -0.81 -29.07
C SER A 278 -16.01 0.29 -28.20
N LYS A 279 -15.32 0.68 -27.13
CA LYS A 279 -15.67 1.88 -26.34
C LYS A 279 -14.74 3.04 -26.71
N VAL A 280 -15.27 4.26 -26.58
CA VAL A 280 -14.59 5.51 -26.98
C VAL A 280 -13.90 6.20 -25.78
N GLY A 281 -13.94 5.59 -24.60
CA GLY A 281 -13.36 6.20 -23.38
C GLY A 281 -11.83 6.26 -23.40
N ILE A 282 -11.29 7.19 -22.62
CA ILE A 282 -9.85 7.43 -22.47
C ILE A 282 -9.22 6.68 -21.27
N SER A 283 -10.06 6.13 -20.38
CA SER A 283 -9.64 5.26 -19.29
C SER A 283 -8.82 4.09 -19.81
N SER A 284 -7.79 3.74 -19.05
CA SER A 284 -6.83 2.73 -19.44
C SER A 284 -6.49 1.80 -18.29
N SER A 285 -6.15 0.57 -18.64
CA SER A 285 -5.56 -0.40 -17.74
C SER A 285 -4.48 -1.11 -18.52
N PHE A 286 -3.31 -1.28 -17.93
CA PHE A 286 -2.18 -1.97 -18.50
C PHE A 286 -1.51 -2.84 -17.44
N SER A 287 -1.07 -4.03 -17.82
CA SER A 287 -0.25 -4.89 -16.98
C SER A 287 0.77 -5.61 -17.85
N GLY A 288 2.03 -5.59 -17.44
CA GLY A 288 3.14 -6.20 -18.19
C GLY A 288 4.22 -6.77 -17.26
N PRO A 289 4.99 -7.77 -17.74
CA PRO A 289 6.13 -8.29 -16.98
C PRO A 289 7.28 -7.27 -17.00
N LEU A 290 7.87 -7.01 -15.83
CA LEU A 290 9.13 -6.26 -15.70
C LEU A 290 10.32 -7.21 -15.80
N ALA A 291 10.24 -8.36 -15.12
CA ALA A 291 11.29 -9.37 -15.11
C ALA A 291 10.66 -10.75 -15.00
N VAL A 292 11.15 -11.71 -15.80
CA VAL A 292 10.69 -13.10 -15.76
C VAL A 292 11.90 -14.00 -15.59
N THR A 293 11.91 -14.76 -14.49
CA THR A 293 12.91 -15.78 -14.19
C THR A 293 12.23 -17.15 -14.08
N GLN A 294 12.99 -18.22 -13.86
CA GLN A 294 12.42 -19.57 -13.72
C GLN A 294 11.45 -19.68 -12.53
N ASP A 295 11.76 -19.03 -11.41
CA ASP A 295 11.01 -19.17 -10.16
C ASP A 295 10.24 -17.91 -9.73
N MET A 296 10.47 -16.78 -10.42
CA MET A 296 9.90 -15.49 -10.06
C MET A 296 9.49 -14.67 -11.29
N THR A 297 8.29 -14.11 -11.26
CA THR A 297 7.79 -13.14 -12.24
C THR A 297 7.49 -11.82 -11.55
N SER A 298 8.11 -10.74 -11.99
CA SER A 298 7.79 -9.36 -11.59
C SER A 298 6.89 -8.73 -12.62
N THR A 299 5.87 -8.01 -12.16
CA THR A 299 4.88 -7.34 -13.02
C THR A 299 4.70 -5.89 -12.58
N PHE A 300 4.45 -5.04 -13.57
CA PHE A 300 4.01 -3.66 -13.39
C PHE A 300 2.59 -3.51 -13.95
N GLY A 301 1.70 -2.99 -13.13
CA GLY A 301 0.35 -2.60 -13.51
C GLY A 301 0.16 -1.10 -13.40
N LEU A 302 -0.63 -0.55 -14.33
CA LEU A 302 -1.03 0.85 -14.37
C LEU A 302 -2.50 0.95 -14.77
N ASP A 303 -3.30 1.52 -13.89
CA ASP A 303 -4.72 1.72 -14.10
C ASP A 303 -5.06 3.20 -13.95
N LEU A 304 -5.72 3.75 -14.97
CA LEU A 304 -6.13 5.14 -15.01
C LEU A 304 -7.62 5.20 -15.27
N LEU A 305 -8.35 5.67 -14.27
CA LEU A 305 -9.76 5.98 -14.36
C LEU A 305 -9.91 7.48 -14.58
N PHE A 306 -10.51 7.85 -15.70
CA PHE A 306 -10.89 9.22 -16.00
C PHE A 306 -12.38 9.46 -15.76
N LEU A 307 -12.72 10.73 -15.70
CA LEU A 307 -14.07 11.27 -15.70
C LEU A 307 -14.43 11.63 -17.13
N GLU A 308 -15.72 11.73 -17.44
CA GLU A 308 -16.19 12.07 -18.79
C GLU A 308 -15.65 13.43 -19.28
N GLY A 309 -15.34 14.36 -18.35
CA GLY A 309 -14.67 15.64 -18.64
C GLY A 309 -13.17 15.56 -18.95
N GLY A 310 -12.59 14.36 -19.00
CA GLY A 310 -11.18 14.15 -19.31
C GLY A 310 -10.22 14.29 -18.12
N PHE A 311 -10.74 14.51 -16.90
CA PHE A 311 -9.95 14.58 -15.68
C PHE A 311 -9.66 13.21 -15.09
N LEU A 312 -8.44 13.02 -14.56
CA LEU A 312 -8.06 11.80 -13.87
C LEU A 312 -8.78 11.72 -12.50
N ARG A 313 -9.66 10.73 -12.31
CA ARG A 313 -10.29 10.43 -11.01
C ARG A 313 -9.35 9.64 -10.11
N LYS A 314 -8.74 8.60 -10.67
CA LYS A 314 -7.92 7.66 -9.92
C LYS A 314 -6.84 7.06 -10.80
N SER A 315 -5.61 7.05 -10.30
CA SER A 315 -4.47 6.34 -10.89
C SER A 315 -3.94 5.33 -9.89
N ILE A 316 -3.72 4.10 -10.32
CA ILE A 316 -3.14 3.03 -9.50
C ILE A 316 -1.94 2.48 -10.26
N SER A 317 -0.76 2.60 -9.65
CA SER A 317 0.46 1.96 -10.12
C SER A 317 0.83 0.84 -9.15
N ASP A 318 0.93 -0.40 -9.62
CA ASP A 318 1.29 -1.55 -8.80
C ASP A 318 2.52 -2.30 -9.30
N PHE A 319 3.35 -2.70 -8.35
CA PHE A 319 4.52 -3.55 -8.55
C PHE A 319 4.31 -4.82 -7.75
N SER A 320 4.20 -5.95 -8.45
CA SER A 320 3.93 -7.22 -7.80
C SER A 320 4.90 -8.32 -8.22
N LEU A 321 5.33 -9.09 -7.23
CA LEU A 321 6.20 -10.24 -7.39
C LEU A 321 5.37 -11.50 -7.22
N PHE A 322 5.48 -12.42 -8.18
CA PHE A 322 4.86 -13.72 -8.13
C PHE A 322 5.94 -14.79 -8.07
N SER A 323 5.90 -15.64 -7.04
CA SER A 323 6.80 -16.78 -6.89
C SER A 323 6.10 -17.93 -6.17
N HIS A 324 6.28 -19.16 -6.65
CA HIS A 324 5.71 -20.39 -6.06
C HIS A 324 4.21 -20.30 -5.68
N GLY A 325 3.39 -19.64 -6.51
CA GLY A 325 1.94 -19.49 -6.25
C GLY A 325 1.57 -18.40 -5.24
N GLN A 326 2.54 -17.65 -4.71
CA GLN A 326 2.32 -16.51 -3.84
C GLN A 326 2.58 -15.20 -4.60
N ARG A 327 1.67 -14.24 -4.43
CA ARG A 327 1.81 -12.87 -4.94
C ARG A 327 2.11 -11.94 -3.77
N LEU A 328 3.23 -11.23 -3.85
CA LEU A 328 3.59 -10.16 -2.93
C LEU A 328 3.43 -8.82 -3.65
N ARG A 329 2.63 -7.92 -3.08
CA ARG A 329 2.57 -6.53 -3.53
C ARG A 329 3.72 -5.77 -2.91
N VAL A 330 4.74 -5.48 -3.70
CA VAL A 330 5.96 -4.79 -3.25
C VAL A 330 5.66 -3.33 -3.02
N ALA A 331 5.02 -2.69 -3.99
CA ALA A 331 4.62 -1.30 -3.92
C ALA A 331 3.30 -1.13 -4.68
N GLN A 332 2.42 -0.30 -4.14
CA GLN A 332 1.26 0.22 -4.82
C GLN A 332 1.13 1.68 -4.46
N VAL A 333 1.06 2.55 -5.46
CA VAL A 333 0.83 3.98 -5.28
C VAL A 333 -0.49 4.30 -5.95
N THR A 334 -1.37 4.98 -5.22
CA THR A 334 -2.69 5.36 -5.71
C THR A 334 -2.86 6.85 -5.55
N PHE A 335 -3.09 7.54 -6.67
CA PHE A 335 -3.47 8.94 -6.69
C PHE A 335 -4.97 9.06 -6.90
N GLU A 336 -5.63 9.89 -6.11
CA GLU A 336 -7.06 10.14 -6.21
C GLU A 336 -7.29 11.64 -6.28
N ALA A 337 -8.18 12.06 -7.18
CA ALA A 337 -8.60 13.45 -7.31
C ALA A 337 -10.14 13.54 -7.38
N GLN A 338 -10.70 14.54 -6.73
CA GLN A 338 -12.14 14.77 -6.63
C GLN A 338 -12.44 16.26 -6.85
N GLY A 339 -13.58 16.56 -7.47
CA GLY A 339 -14.05 17.93 -7.68
C GLY A 339 -13.27 18.73 -8.72
N MET A 340 -12.39 18.09 -9.51
CA MET A 340 -11.61 18.73 -10.57
C MET A 340 -12.50 19.24 -11.71
N GLU A 341 -13.67 18.63 -11.91
CA GLU A 341 -14.68 18.99 -12.89
C GLU A 341 -15.22 20.42 -12.66
N SER A 342 -15.30 20.84 -11.39
CA SER A 342 -15.75 22.19 -11.01
C SER A 342 -14.81 23.29 -11.51
N MET A 343 -13.54 22.98 -11.78
CA MET A 343 -12.54 23.96 -12.23
C MET A 343 -12.74 24.41 -13.69
N VAL A 344 -13.43 23.61 -14.51
CA VAL A 344 -13.65 23.89 -15.95
C VAL A 344 -15.08 24.33 -16.24
N GLY A 345 -15.94 24.42 -15.23
CA GLY A 345 -17.32 24.88 -15.39
C GLY A 345 -18.21 23.90 -16.14
N GLU A 346 -17.85 22.61 -16.15
CA GLU A 346 -18.75 21.56 -16.63
C GLU A 346 -19.90 21.37 -15.62
N ASN A 347 -21.14 21.41 -16.10
CA ASN A 347 -22.32 21.16 -15.27
C ASN A 347 -22.30 19.70 -14.81
N LEU A 348 -22.02 19.47 -13.52
CA LEU A 348 -22.17 18.17 -12.89
C LEU A 348 -23.61 17.66 -13.07
N SER A 349 -23.74 16.36 -13.30
CA SER A 349 -25.04 15.68 -13.44
C SER A 349 -25.94 15.98 -12.24
N GLN A 350 -27.21 16.34 -12.51
CA GLN A 350 -28.19 16.74 -11.50
C GLN A 350 -28.32 15.70 -10.36
N GLY A 351 -27.90 16.07 -9.15
CA GLY A 351 -28.16 15.30 -7.92
C GLY A 351 -26.96 14.89 -7.08
N GLU A 352 -25.72 15.18 -7.51
CA GLU A 352 -24.52 15.04 -6.67
C GLU A 352 -24.22 16.38 -5.99
N GLU A 353 -24.03 16.39 -4.67
CA GLU A 353 -23.47 17.55 -3.96
C GLU A 353 -22.08 17.82 -4.53
N ASP A 354 -21.75 19.08 -4.86
CA ASP A 354 -20.45 19.48 -5.39
C ASP A 354 -19.34 18.95 -4.45
N PRO A 355 -18.55 17.95 -4.86
CA PRO A 355 -17.51 17.43 -4.01
C PRO A 355 -16.44 18.51 -3.83
N GLU A 356 -16.00 18.73 -2.59
CA GLU A 356 -14.88 19.63 -2.33
C GLU A 356 -13.66 19.17 -3.14
N LEU A 357 -13.03 20.14 -3.82
CA LEU A 357 -11.84 19.92 -4.63
C LEU A 357 -10.73 19.31 -3.77
N MET A 358 -10.30 18.09 -4.07
CA MET A 358 -9.32 17.37 -3.24
C MET A 358 -8.44 16.49 -4.12
N ALA A 359 -7.15 16.46 -3.82
CA ALA A 359 -6.26 15.43 -4.34
C ALA A 359 -5.42 14.83 -3.22
N GLY A 360 -5.19 13.52 -3.32
CA GLY A 360 -4.40 12.79 -2.35
C GLY A 360 -3.67 11.60 -2.97
N MET A 361 -2.77 11.05 -2.18
CA MET A 361 -1.99 9.88 -2.50
C MET A 361 -2.09 8.88 -1.34
N SER A 362 -2.32 7.62 -1.67
CA SER A 362 -2.20 6.51 -0.72
C SER A 362 -1.16 5.52 -1.24
N ALA A 363 -0.40 4.94 -0.32
CA ALA A 363 0.68 4.03 -0.67
C ALA A 363 0.63 2.75 0.17
N THR A 364 0.80 1.60 -0.47
CA THR A 364 1.01 0.31 0.17
C THR A 364 2.41 -0.18 -0.19
N PHE A 365 3.22 -0.55 0.79
CA PHE A 365 4.52 -1.19 0.58
C PHE A 365 4.56 -2.51 1.33
N PHE A 366 5.04 -3.58 0.68
CA PHE A 366 5.12 -4.92 1.27
C PHE A 366 3.84 -5.33 2.01
N ASP A 367 2.69 -5.12 1.36
CA ASP A 367 1.35 -5.37 1.91
C ASP A 367 0.94 -4.54 3.16
N VAL A 368 1.71 -3.52 3.54
CA VAL A 368 1.37 -2.56 4.59
C VAL A 368 0.93 -1.24 3.97
N GLN A 369 -0.33 -0.87 4.19
CA GLN A 369 -0.85 0.44 3.81
C GLN A 369 -0.36 1.51 4.78
N LEU A 370 0.18 2.59 4.23
CA LEU A 370 0.59 3.79 4.96
C LEU A 370 -0.56 4.78 5.11
N ARG A 371 -0.39 5.77 5.99
CA ARG A 371 -1.29 6.92 6.11
C ARG A 371 -1.41 7.63 4.75
N PRO A 372 -2.62 7.85 4.22
CA PRO A 372 -2.81 8.68 3.04
C PRO A 372 -2.30 10.10 3.25
N VAL A 373 -1.77 10.71 2.20
CA VAL A 373 -1.29 12.09 2.18
C VAL A 373 -2.25 12.89 1.32
N VAL A 374 -2.79 13.97 1.87
CA VAL A 374 -3.63 14.91 1.12
C VAL A 374 -2.73 16.01 0.55
N PHE A 375 -2.70 16.13 -0.77
CA PHE A 375 -1.92 17.17 -1.44
C PHE A 375 -2.61 18.51 -1.42
N PHE A 376 -3.93 18.57 -1.48
CA PHE A 376 -4.70 19.78 -1.20
C PHE A 376 -6.14 19.42 -0.92
N GLN A 377 -6.82 20.29 -0.17
CA GLN A 377 -8.26 20.22 0.04
C GLN A 377 -8.85 21.63 -0.04
N GLY A 378 -9.84 21.79 -0.90
CA GLY A 378 -10.45 23.07 -1.25
C GLY A 378 -9.62 23.86 -2.27
N TYR A 379 -10.30 24.78 -2.93
CA TYR A 379 -9.70 25.66 -3.94
C TYR A 379 -8.63 26.60 -3.36
N THR A 380 -8.82 27.08 -2.13
CA THR A 380 -7.89 28.00 -1.45
C THR A 380 -6.53 27.36 -1.19
N ASP A 381 -6.50 26.12 -0.70
CA ASP A 381 -5.26 25.38 -0.46
C ASP A 381 -4.55 25.03 -1.77
N LEU A 382 -5.31 24.63 -2.81
CA LEU A 382 -4.75 24.40 -4.14
C LEU A 382 -4.06 25.66 -4.68
N MET A 383 -4.75 26.81 -4.69
CA MET A 383 -4.18 28.06 -5.19
C MET A 383 -2.95 28.50 -4.39
N ALA A 384 -2.96 28.29 -3.07
CA ALA A 384 -1.77 28.55 -2.25
C ALA A 384 -0.59 27.68 -2.69
N LYS A 385 -0.80 26.38 -2.96
CA LYS A 385 0.27 25.48 -3.39
C LYS A 385 0.76 25.74 -4.80
N VAL A 386 -0.12 26.10 -5.72
CA VAL A 386 0.26 26.51 -7.09
C VAL A 386 1.14 27.77 -7.06
N LEU A 387 0.79 28.77 -6.22
CA LEU A 387 1.60 29.99 -6.08
C LEU A 387 2.95 29.76 -5.40
N LEU A 388 3.04 28.76 -4.53
CA LEU A 388 4.24 28.41 -3.78
C LEU A 388 5.08 27.30 -4.45
N SER A 389 4.63 26.73 -5.57
CA SER A 389 5.35 25.62 -6.20
C SER A 389 6.70 26.09 -6.72
N SER A 390 7.77 25.54 -6.17
CA SER A 390 9.15 25.89 -6.53
C SER A 390 9.72 25.03 -7.66
N GLY A 391 8.98 24.00 -8.14
CA GLY A 391 9.50 22.98 -9.05
C GLY A 391 10.63 22.15 -8.45
N GLU A 392 10.75 22.12 -7.12
CA GLU A 392 11.74 21.31 -6.41
C GLU A 392 11.13 19.97 -5.94
N PRO A 393 11.84 18.84 -6.13
CA PRO A 393 11.36 17.53 -5.69
C PRO A 393 11.14 17.49 -4.18
N THR A 394 9.93 17.14 -3.77
CA THR A 394 9.57 16.95 -2.35
C THR A 394 9.70 15.47 -1.98
N SER A 395 10.45 15.16 -0.92
CA SER A 395 10.55 13.78 -0.40
C SER A 395 9.23 13.39 0.26
N VAL A 396 8.61 12.32 -0.24
CA VAL A 396 7.31 11.80 0.19
C VAL A 396 7.49 10.68 1.21
N VAL A 397 8.40 9.74 0.91
CA VAL A 397 8.77 8.65 1.82
C VAL A 397 10.27 8.44 1.72
N ARG A 398 10.96 8.45 2.86
CA ARG A 398 12.37 8.05 2.94
C ARG A 398 12.53 7.12 4.12
N GLY A 399 13.38 6.10 4.05
CA GLY A 399 13.65 5.22 5.20
C GLY A 399 14.40 3.95 4.86
N ASN A 400 14.91 3.27 5.90
CA ASN A 400 15.58 1.98 5.78
C ASN A 400 14.75 0.90 6.48
N LEU A 401 14.51 -0.19 5.78
CA LEU A 401 13.67 -1.29 6.22
C LEU A 401 14.46 -2.60 6.21
N LEU A 402 14.32 -3.40 7.26
CA LEU A 402 14.81 -4.78 7.26
C LEU A 402 13.70 -5.67 6.67
N LEU A 403 13.87 -6.15 5.45
CA LEU A 403 12.88 -6.98 4.76
C LEU A 403 13.03 -8.46 5.10
N MET A 404 14.27 -8.92 5.17
CA MET A 404 14.60 -10.33 5.41
C MET A 404 15.53 -10.43 6.61
N ASP A 405 15.20 -11.32 7.52
CA ASP A 405 16.03 -11.65 8.66
C ASP A 405 15.82 -13.11 9.02
N HIS A 406 16.73 -13.94 8.52
CA HIS A 406 16.75 -15.37 8.79
C HIS A 406 17.97 -15.71 9.61
N HIS A 407 17.75 -16.46 10.68
CA HIS A 407 18.81 -16.96 11.55
C HIS A 407 18.49 -18.41 11.89
N GLN A 408 19.39 -19.32 11.55
CA GLN A 408 19.21 -20.74 11.76
C GLN A 408 20.49 -21.38 12.24
N VAL A 409 20.40 -22.16 13.32
CA VAL A 409 21.48 -23.00 13.81
C VAL A 409 21.18 -24.44 13.40
N ILE A 410 22.07 -25.03 12.62
CA ILE A 410 21.93 -26.36 12.05
C ILE A 410 22.98 -27.28 12.71
N PRO A 411 22.55 -28.26 13.53
CA PRO A 411 23.45 -29.29 14.02
C PRO A 411 23.76 -30.29 12.89
N LEU A 412 25.03 -30.46 12.57
CA LEU A 412 25.50 -31.44 11.59
C LEU A 412 25.60 -32.83 12.23
N GLN A 413 25.53 -33.88 11.40
CA GLN A 413 25.72 -35.26 11.84
C GLN A 413 27.11 -35.52 12.47
N SER A 414 28.09 -34.67 12.15
CA SER A 414 29.42 -34.69 12.78
C SER A 414 29.43 -34.17 14.22
N GLY A 415 28.33 -33.60 14.71
CA GLY A 415 28.22 -32.96 16.03
C GLY A 415 28.59 -31.47 16.03
N LEU A 416 29.11 -30.93 14.93
CA LEU A 416 29.40 -29.50 14.80
C LEU A 416 28.13 -28.69 14.50
N GLN A 417 28.12 -27.41 14.84
CA GLN A 417 27.00 -26.52 14.58
C GLN A 417 27.37 -25.50 13.50
N VAL A 418 26.51 -25.37 12.49
CA VAL A 418 26.61 -24.32 11.48
C VAL A 418 25.53 -23.29 11.74
N THR A 419 25.92 -22.03 11.85
CA THR A 419 24.99 -20.90 11.96
C THR A 419 24.86 -20.23 10.60
N VAL A 420 23.65 -20.23 10.06
CA VAL A 420 23.31 -19.55 8.81
C VAL A 420 22.52 -18.29 9.12
N LYS A 421 22.98 -17.16 8.60
CA LYS A 421 22.36 -15.85 8.73
C LYS A 421 22.13 -15.28 7.34
N LEU A 422 20.93 -14.80 7.08
CA LEU A 422 20.59 -14.06 5.86
C LEU A 422 19.85 -12.80 6.26
N GLN A 423 20.38 -11.65 5.88
CA GLN A 423 19.76 -10.35 6.13
C GLN A 423 19.57 -9.61 4.81
N GLY A 424 18.39 -9.02 4.64
CA GLY A 424 18.06 -8.19 3.49
C GLY A 424 17.54 -6.84 3.97
N GLY A 425 18.29 -5.78 3.70
CA GLY A 425 17.89 -4.40 3.97
C GLY A 425 17.48 -3.68 2.69
N LEU A 426 16.44 -2.87 2.77
CA LEU A 426 16.00 -1.98 1.70
C LEU A 426 16.09 -0.52 2.17
N GLY A 427 16.89 0.29 1.49
CA GLY A 427 16.79 1.74 1.52
C GLY A 427 15.76 2.19 0.49
N LEU A 428 14.81 3.03 0.88
CA LEU A 428 13.78 3.59 0.01
C LEU A 428 13.79 5.12 0.12
N ASP A 429 13.77 5.82 -1.01
CA ASP A 429 13.58 7.26 -1.11
C ASP A 429 12.67 7.57 -2.30
N ILE A 430 11.50 8.12 -2.03
CA ILE A 430 10.51 8.50 -3.03
C ILE A 430 10.38 10.00 -2.98
N SER A 431 10.72 10.65 -4.08
CA SER A 431 10.49 12.07 -4.30
C SER A 431 9.46 12.28 -5.39
N ALA A 432 8.63 13.31 -5.23
CA ALA A 432 7.68 13.74 -6.25
C ALA A 432 7.89 15.23 -6.55
N ASP A 433 7.78 15.59 -7.81
CA ASP A 433 7.80 16.95 -8.32
C ASP A 433 6.56 17.19 -9.20
N MET A 434 6.01 18.40 -9.12
CA MET A 434 4.81 18.82 -9.84
C MET A 434 4.97 20.26 -10.29
N ASP A 435 4.95 20.45 -11.60
CA ASP A 435 5.02 21.74 -12.27
C ASP A 435 3.71 21.98 -13.03
N VAL A 436 3.00 23.04 -12.64
CA VAL A 436 1.71 23.43 -13.22
C VAL A 436 1.87 24.77 -13.91
N SER A 437 1.70 24.79 -15.23
CA SER A 437 1.66 26.03 -16.00
C SER A 437 0.26 26.29 -16.53
N ILE A 438 -0.43 27.26 -15.92
CA ILE A 438 -1.76 27.71 -16.39
C ILE A 438 -1.65 28.36 -17.78
N TRP A 439 -0.56 29.07 -18.05
CA TRP A 439 -0.34 29.79 -19.31
C TRP A 439 -0.07 28.85 -20.50
N GLU A 440 0.78 27.85 -20.29
CA GLU A 440 1.08 26.84 -21.31
C GLU A 440 0.00 25.76 -21.39
N GLN A 441 -0.95 25.75 -20.44
CA GLN A 441 -1.97 24.73 -20.30
C GLN A 441 -1.36 23.31 -20.21
N GLU A 442 -0.24 23.21 -19.51
CA GLU A 442 0.52 21.97 -19.31
C GLU A 442 0.67 21.66 -17.82
N LEU A 443 0.54 20.38 -17.49
CA LEU A 443 0.88 19.79 -16.20
C LEU A 443 1.99 18.77 -16.42
N LYS A 444 3.10 18.93 -15.71
CA LYS A 444 4.19 17.94 -15.64
C LYS A 444 4.31 17.44 -14.22
N THR A 445 4.31 16.13 -14.05
CA THR A 445 4.63 15.50 -12.77
C THR A 445 5.72 14.48 -12.98
N SER A 446 6.65 14.42 -12.05
CA SER A 446 7.73 13.43 -12.05
C SER A 446 7.79 12.78 -10.67
N VAL A 447 7.69 11.45 -10.62
CA VAL A 447 7.82 10.67 -9.40
C VAL A 447 9.03 9.77 -9.56
N THR A 448 10.02 9.94 -8.68
CA THR A 448 11.29 9.19 -8.71
C THR A 448 11.42 8.33 -7.46
N PRO A 449 10.95 7.08 -7.48
CA PRO A 449 11.33 6.09 -6.48
C PRO A 449 12.77 5.59 -6.71
N ARG A 450 13.59 5.74 -5.68
CA ARG A 450 14.94 5.15 -5.56
C ARG A 450 14.93 4.08 -4.49
N GLY A 451 15.45 2.91 -4.83
CA GLY A 451 15.54 1.76 -3.94
C GLY A 451 16.97 1.21 -3.94
N SER A 452 17.50 0.89 -2.77
CA SER A 452 18.75 0.14 -2.63
C SER A 452 18.51 -1.11 -1.79
N LEU A 453 18.78 -2.28 -2.35
CA LEU A 453 18.63 -3.56 -1.70
C LEU A 453 20.01 -4.12 -1.41
N ALA A 454 20.29 -4.38 -0.13
CA ALA A 454 21.52 -5.02 0.32
C ALA A 454 21.18 -6.36 0.97
N MET A 455 21.74 -7.45 0.44
CA MET A 455 21.60 -8.79 0.96
C MET A 455 22.95 -9.27 1.50
N ASP A 456 22.99 -9.69 2.76
CA ASP A 456 24.17 -10.24 3.42
C ASP A 456 23.86 -11.68 3.87
N PHE A 457 24.54 -12.63 3.24
CA PHE A 457 24.50 -14.05 3.58
C PHE A 457 25.78 -14.43 4.30
N GLN A 458 25.63 -15.08 5.45
CA GLN A 458 26.74 -15.54 6.27
C GLN A 458 26.48 -16.96 6.76
N ALA A 459 27.44 -17.86 6.56
CA ALA A 459 27.44 -19.20 7.14
C ALA A 459 28.72 -19.39 7.96
N GLU A 460 28.56 -19.61 9.25
CA GLU A 460 29.65 -19.75 10.22
C GLU A 460 29.63 -21.17 10.81
N LEU A 461 30.76 -21.87 10.72
CA LEU A 461 31.04 -23.09 11.46
C LEU A 461 32.02 -22.71 12.58
N ASP A 462 31.55 -22.75 13.81
CA ASP A 462 32.36 -22.43 14.98
C ASP A 462 32.62 -23.70 15.81
N SER A 463 33.89 -24.03 15.99
CA SER A 463 34.33 -25.13 16.83
C SER A 463 35.57 -24.69 17.64
N PRO A 464 35.85 -25.32 18.79
CA PRO A 464 37.00 -24.94 19.64
C PRO A 464 38.36 -25.00 18.93
N PHE A 465 38.44 -25.70 17.80
CA PHE A 465 39.67 -25.95 17.05
C PHE A 465 39.63 -25.42 15.60
N LEU A 466 38.46 -25.02 15.09
CA LEU A 466 38.30 -24.53 13.72
C LEU A 466 37.13 -23.55 13.64
N GLN A 467 37.43 -22.34 13.15
CA GLN A 467 36.41 -21.37 12.77
C GLN A 467 36.46 -21.18 11.25
N ALA A 468 35.34 -21.44 10.58
CA ALA A 468 35.20 -21.23 9.13
C ALA A 468 33.97 -20.38 8.85
N THR A 469 34.15 -19.31 8.07
CA THR A 469 33.08 -18.38 7.73
C THR A 469 33.01 -18.17 6.23
N LEU A 470 31.85 -18.44 5.65
CA LEU A 470 31.49 -18.06 4.29
C LEU A 470 30.62 -16.81 4.38
N ARG A 471 30.97 -15.77 3.62
CA ARG A 471 30.16 -14.55 3.51
C ARG A 471 29.97 -14.18 2.04
N SER A 472 28.75 -13.80 1.69
CA SER A 472 28.40 -13.28 0.38
C SER A 472 27.53 -12.04 0.60
N GLN A 473 27.88 -10.95 -0.06
CA GLN A 473 27.10 -9.72 -0.06
C GLN A 473 26.66 -9.44 -1.49
N THR A 474 25.42 -8.98 -1.65
CA THR A 474 24.85 -8.59 -2.93
C THR A 474 24.14 -7.27 -2.74
N ASP A 475 24.56 -6.26 -3.50
CA ASP A 475 24.00 -4.92 -3.43
C ASP A 475 23.40 -4.54 -4.80
N VAL A 476 22.16 -4.07 -4.79
CA VAL A 476 21.41 -3.68 -5.99
C VAL A 476 20.82 -2.29 -5.76
N GLU A 477 21.09 -1.35 -6.64
CA GLU A 477 20.46 -0.03 -6.61
C GLU A 477 19.57 0.13 -7.85
N THR A 478 18.33 0.57 -7.65
CA THR A 478 17.36 0.81 -8.71
C THR A 478 16.78 2.20 -8.56
N SER A 479 16.56 2.85 -9.69
CA SER A 479 15.97 4.19 -9.80
C SER A 479 15.01 4.15 -10.97
N ILE A 480 13.74 4.38 -10.67
CA ILE A 480 12.67 4.41 -11.67
C ILE A 480 12.15 5.84 -11.70
N HIS A 481 11.93 6.37 -12.89
CA HIS A 481 11.29 7.67 -13.12
C HIS A 481 9.94 7.45 -13.75
N PHE A 482 8.90 8.00 -13.14
CA PHE A 482 7.55 8.04 -13.67
C PHE A 482 7.19 9.48 -14.01
N ASP A 483 7.31 9.81 -15.29
CA ASP A 483 7.01 11.13 -15.82
C ASP A 483 5.61 11.14 -16.46
N THR A 484 4.77 12.07 -16.02
CA THR A 484 3.48 12.35 -16.63
C THR A 484 3.50 13.74 -17.23
N LYS A 485 3.20 13.83 -18.52
CA LYS A 485 2.95 15.10 -19.21
C LYS A 485 1.50 15.14 -19.67
N LEU A 486 0.77 16.15 -19.22
CA LEU A 486 -0.62 16.37 -19.57
C LEU A 486 -0.77 17.77 -20.20
N SER A 487 -1.43 17.84 -21.35
CA SER A 487 -1.81 19.10 -22.01
C SER A 487 -3.32 19.20 -22.09
N PHE A 488 -3.87 20.21 -21.41
CA PHE A 488 -5.32 20.47 -21.34
C PHE A 488 -5.75 21.61 -22.28
N SER A 489 -4.97 21.84 -23.34
CA SER A 489 -5.26 22.86 -24.37
C SER A 489 -6.42 22.51 -25.31
N SER A 490 -6.76 21.23 -25.43
CA SER A 490 -7.85 20.72 -26.28
C SER A 490 -8.55 19.53 -25.62
N SER A 491 -9.79 19.28 -26.04
CA SER A 491 -10.57 18.10 -25.63
C SER A 491 -10.63 17.10 -26.80
N PRO A 492 -10.23 15.82 -26.61
CA PRO A 492 -9.79 15.21 -25.36
C PRO A 492 -8.38 15.65 -24.93
N VAL A 493 -8.17 15.67 -23.61
CA VAL A 493 -6.88 16.01 -22.99
C VAL A 493 -5.80 15.05 -23.49
N LEU A 494 -4.64 15.59 -23.87
CA LEU A 494 -3.50 14.78 -24.28
C LEU A 494 -2.65 14.41 -23.08
N MET A 495 -2.51 13.12 -22.80
CA MET A 495 -1.70 12.60 -21.69
C MET A 495 -0.66 11.62 -22.20
N CYS A 496 0.59 11.83 -21.79
CA CYS A 496 1.72 10.96 -22.07
C CYS A 496 2.34 10.51 -20.75
N LEU A 497 2.50 9.20 -20.61
CA LEU A 497 3.11 8.56 -19.45
C LEU A 497 4.38 7.87 -19.87
N GLN A 498 5.43 8.08 -19.10
CA GLN A 498 6.74 7.50 -19.36
C GLN A 498 7.27 6.87 -18.08
N LEU A 499 7.44 5.55 -18.12
CA LEU A 499 8.18 4.81 -17.11
C LEU A 499 9.58 4.58 -17.65
N ARG A 500 10.59 5.11 -16.97
CA ARG A 500 12.01 4.96 -17.34
C ARG A 500 12.75 4.31 -16.19
N GLU A 501 13.46 3.23 -16.47
CA GLU A 501 14.37 2.61 -15.51
C GLU A 501 15.80 3.06 -15.82
N GLU A 502 16.52 3.55 -14.81
CA GLU A 502 17.95 3.85 -14.95
C GLU A 502 18.79 2.57 -14.87
N GLN A 503 20.05 2.63 -15.29
CA GLN A 503 20.95 1.48 -15.18
C GLN A 503 21.05 1.04 -13.71
N VAL A 504 20.77 -0.24 -13.48
CA VAL A 504 20.82 -0.88 -12.17
C VAL A 504 22.25 -1.38 -11.92
N PRO A 505 23.08 -0.72 -11.09
CA PRO A 505 24.33 -1.31 -10.66
C PRO A 505 24.03 -2.53 -9.77
N TYR A 506 24.65 -3.65 -10.12
CA TYR A 506 24.63 -4.90 -9.37
C TYR A 506 26.06 -5.22 -8.92
N ARG A 507 26.27 -5.40 -7.61
CA ARG A 507 27.59 -5.65 -7.02
C ARG A 507 27.62 -6.90 -6.16
#